data_AF-A0A8J3LVH4-F1
#
_entry.id   AF-A0A8J3LVH4-F1
#
_cell.length_a   1.000
_cell.length_b   1.000
_cell.length_c   1.000
_cell.angle_alpha   90.00
_cell.angle_beta   90.00
_cell.angle_gamma   90.00
#
_symmetry.space_group_name_H-M   'P 1'
#
loop_
_entity.id
_entity.type
_entity.pdbx_description
1 polymer ?
#
loop_
_entity_poly.entity_id
_entity_poly.type
_entity_poly.pdbx_seq_one_letter_code
_entity_poly.pdbx_strand_id
1 'polypeptide(L)'
;MVFLPTYLGRRPYIEVMTSELPAAALLTAATEPGATLKTIMLRTGADGLAAAAQIPSLMAAVDQHAAAVRESLASRGLPVTAVPLASYGSAVLAAAARMGWQPPDAADLDWSRATWFHLRLTAVCALAIAYDYL
;
A
#
# COMPACT_ATOMS: atom_id res chain seq x y z
N MET A 1 18.32 -44.65 2.95
CA MET A 1 17.72 -43.93 1.81
C MET A 1 16.26 -43.66 2.17
N VAL A 2 15.98 -42.50 2.79
CA VAL A 2 14.61 -42.04 3.07
C VAL A 2 14.58 -40.54 2.77
N PHE A 3 13.59 -40.19 1.96
CA PHE A 3 13.42 -38.95 1.23
C PHE A 3 12.90 -37.85 2.16
N LEU A 4 13.64 -36.75 2.30
CA LEU A 4 13.16 -35.49 2.88
C LEU A 4 12.31 -34.78 1.81
N PRO A 5 11.03 -34.40 2.06
CA PRO A 5 10.36 -33.47 1.18
C PRO A 5 10.81 -32.05 1.55
N THR A 6 11.62 -31.50 0.65
CA THR A 6 11.92 -30.07 0.52
C THR A 6 10.63 -29.27 0.36
N TYR A 7 10.17 -28.60 1.42
CA TYR A 7 9.24 -27.47 1.29
C TYR A 7 10.01 -26.21 0.87
N LEU A 8 10.55 -26.25 -0.34
CA LEU A 8 11.01 -25.07 -1.08
C LEU A 8 9.80 -24.49 -1.81
N GLY A 9 8.92 -23.84 -1.04
CA GLY A 9 7.63 -23.33 -1.51
C GLY A 9 7.50 -21.84 -1.26
N ARG A 10 8.08 -21.04 -2.16
CA ARG A 10 7.64 -19.66 -2.50
C ARG A 10 7.71 -18.62 -1.37
N ARG A 11 8.89 -18.01 -1.17
CA ARG A 11 9.01 -16.65 -0.61
C ARG A 11 9.65 -15.66 -1.61
N PRO A 12 9.04 -15.35 -2.76
CA PRO A 12 9.49 -14.23 -3.60
C PRO A 12 8.96 -12.86 -3.11
N TYR A 13 8.01 -12.83 -2.16
CA TYR A 13 7.27 -11.60 -1.84
C TYR A 13 7.90 -10.75 -0.72
N ILE A 14 8.71 -11.34 0.16
CA ILE A 14 9.18 -10.67 1.39
C ILE A 14 10.49 -9.89 1.15
N GLU A 15 11.29 -10.26 0.15
CA GLU A 15 12.68 -9.81 0.03
C GLU A 15 12.87 -8.58 -0.89
N VAL A 16 11.88 -8.22 -1.72
CA VAL A 16 12.07 -7.19 -2.79
C VAL A 16 11.34 -5.87 -2.51
N MET A 17 10.49 -5.76 -1.49
CA MET A 17 9.69 -4.55 -1.23
C MET A 17 9.98 -3.88 0.12
N THR A 18 11.16 -4.10 0.68
CA THR A 18 11.65 -3.32 1.82
C THR A 18 12.16 -1.95 1.31
N SER A 19 11.36 -0.93 1.64
CA SER A 19 11.67 0.50 1.81
C SER A 19 11.98 1.45 0.65
N GLU A 20 12.54 1.07 -0.50
CA GLU A 20 13.05 2.11 -1.43
C GLU A 20 12.36 2.16 -2.80
N LEU A 21 11.19 2.82 -2.88
CA LEU A 21 10.79 3.42 -4.17
C LEU A 21 11.80 4.56 -4.48
N PRO A 22 12.29 4.81 -5.70
CA PRO A 22 13.25 5.91 -5.91
C PRO A 22 12.62 7.30 -5.68
N ALA A 23 13.34 8.22 -5.00
CA ALA A 23 12.83 9.55 -4.62
C ALA A 23 12.42 10.44 -5.82
N ALA A 24 13.11 10.30 -6.95
CA ALA A 24 12.81 11.04 -8.18
C ALA A 24 11.43 10.68 -8.80
N ALA A 25 10.88 9.51 -8.48
CA ALA A 25 9.54 9.12 -8.95
C ALA A 25 8.40 9.79 -8.17
N LEU A 26 8.69 10.40 -7.01
CA LEU A 26 7.66 10.94 -6.11
C LEU A 26 7.34 12.42 -6.32
N LEU A 27 8.23 13.23 -6.89
CA LEU A 27 7.99 14.69 -6.95
C LEU A 27 7.32 15.18 -8.24
N THR A 28 7.17 14.33 -9.26
CA THR A 28 6.82 14.80 -10.62
C THR A 28 5.41 14.43 -11.09
N ALA A 29 4.59 13.72 -10.31
CA ALA A 29 3.48 12.91 -10.89
C ALA A 29 2.06 13.13 -10.35
N ALA A 30 1.80 14.13 -9.49
CA ALA A 30 0.43 14.43 -9.07
C ALA A 30 0.06 15.88 -9.42
N THR A 31 -0.33 16.12 -10.67
CA THR A 31 -0.89 17.42 -11.08
C THR A 31 -2.13 17.77 -10.24
N GLU A 32 -2.85 16.76 -9.74
CA GLU A 32 -4.01 16.87 -8.86
C GLU A 32 -3.95 15.82 -7.73
N PRO A 33 -3.20 16.08 -6.63
CA PRO A 33 -2.95 15.09 -5.57
C PRO A 33 -4.24 14.59 -4.90
N GLY A 34 -5.21 15.48 -4.70
CA GLY A 34 -6.53 15.11 -4.15
C GLY A 34 -7.29 14.14 -5.07
N ALA A 35 -7.24 14.36 -6.39
CA ALA A 35 -7.87 13.45 -7.35
C ALA A 35 -7.22 12.06 -7.33
N THR A 36 -5.88 12.00 -7.27
CA THR A 36 -5.15 10.74 -7.12
C THR A 36 -5.52 9.99 -5.84
N LEU A 37 -5.53 10.68 -4.69
CA LEU A 37 -5.91 10.05 -3.42
C LEU A 37 -7.35 9.54 -3.46
N LYS A 38 -8.29 10.29 -4.05
CA LYS A 38 -9.69 9.87 -4.24
C LYS A 38 -9.79 8.63 -5.14
N THR A 39 -9.01 8.55 -6.21
CA THR A 39 -8.95 7.34 -7.05
C THR A 39 -8.44 6.12 -6.26
N ILE A 40 -7.40 6.28 -5.44
CA ILE A 40 -6.89 5.18 -4.60
C ILE A 40 -7.93 4.78 -3.55
N MET A 41 -8.60 5.76 -2.93
CA MET A 41 -9.68 5.53 -1.98
C MET A 41 -10.81 4.70 -2.60
N LEU A 42 -11.29 5.10 -3.78
CA LEU A 42 -12.37 4.41 -4.48
C LEU A 42 -12.01 2.98 -4.90
N ARG A 43 -10.75 2.73 -5.30
CA ARG A 43 -10.34 1.42 -5.83
C ARG A 43 -9.97 0.40 -4.76
N THR A 44 -9.58 0.84 -3.56
CA THR A 44 -9.01 -0.05 -2.53
C THR A 44 -9.18 0.50 -1.11
N GLY A 45 -9.07 1.82 -0.92
CA GLY A 45 -9.10 2.42 0.41
C GLY A 45 -10.41 2.21 1.16
N ALA A 46 -11.55 2.43 0.52
CA ALA A 46 -12.87 2.41 1.17
C ALA A 46 -13.20 1.01 1.74
N ASP A 47 -13.15 -0.01 0.89
CA ASP A 47 -13.43 -1.39 1.28
C ASP A 47 -12.38 -1.92 2.28
N GLY A 48 -11.12 -1.53 2.11
CA GLY A 48 -10.05 -1.95 3.02
C GLY A 48 -10.19 -1.37 4.41
N LEU A 49 -10.58 -0.09 4.52
CA LEU A 49 -10.85 0.55 5.81
C LEU A 49 -12.14 0.00 6.45
N ALA A 50 -13.18 -0.25 5.66
CA ALA A 50 -14.40 -0.89 6.14
C ALA A 50 -14.12 -2.30 6.69
N ALA A 51 -13.32 -3.10 6.00
CA ALA A 51 -12.89 -4.41 6.47
C ALA A 51 -11.99 -4.31 7.72
N ALA A 52 -11.04 -3.37 7.75
CA ALA A 52 -10.16 -3.15 8.89
C ALA A 52 -10.94 -2.77 10.17
N ALA A 53 -12.03 -2.02 10.03
CA ALA A 53 -12.93 -1.71 11.14
C ALA A 53 -13.60 -2.94 11.76
N GLN A 54 -13.74 -4.04 11.01
CA GLN A 54 -14.34 -5.29 11.47
C GLN A 54 -13.31 -6.34 11.90
N ILE A 55 -12.06 -6.24 11.45
CA ILE A 55 -11.01 -7.26 11.63
C ILE A 55 -9.81 -6.61 12.36
N PRO A 56 -9.66 -6.77 13.69
CA PRO A 56 -8.61 -6.10 14.46
C PRO A 56 -7.17 -6.39 13.99
N SER A 57 -6.90 -7.62 13.53
CA SER A 57 -5.59 -7.98 12.98
C SER A 57 -5.29 -7.26 11.66
N LEU A 58 -6.32 -6.99 10.85
CA LEU A 58 -6.18 -6.21 9.62
C LEU A 58 -5.95 -4.73 9.93
N MET A 59 -6.65 -4.17 10.93
CA MET A 59 -6.38 -2.81 11.43
C MET A 59 -4.92 -2.67 11.84
N ALA A 60 -4.40 -3.61 12.64
CA ALA A 60 -3.00 -3.60 13.06
C ALA A 60 -2.02 -3.67 11.87
N ALA A 61 -2.35 -4.45 10.83
CA ALA A 61 -1.55 -4.51 9.60
C ALA A 61 -1.58 -3.17 8.83
N VAL A 62 -2.75 -2.53 8.72
CA VAL A 62 -2.88 -1.19 8.12
C VAL A 62 -2.06 -0.16 8.89
N ASP A 63 -2.10 -0.17 10.22
CA ASP A 63 -1.32 0.74 11.06
C ASP A 63 0.20 0.54 10.89
N GLN A 64 0.66 -0.72 10.82
CA GLN A 64 2.06 -1.03 10.53
C GLN A 64 2.47 -0.49 9.15
N HIS A 65 1.63 -0.68 8.14
CA HIS A 65 1.89 -0.15 6.81
C HIS A 65 1.89 1.40 6.81
N ALA A 66 1.00 2.04 7.57
CA ALA A 66 0.96 3.50 7.71
C ALA A 66 2.23 4.04 8.38
N ALA A 67 2.72 3.37 9.43
CA ALA A 67 4.01 3.69 10.05
C ALA A 67 5.16 3.59 9.02
N ALA A 68 5.19 2.52 8.23
CA ALA A 68 6.22 2.33 7.20
C ALA A 68 6.09 3.31 6.00
N VAL A 69 4.89 3.83 5.68
CA VAL A 69 4.74 4.94 4.72
C VAL A 69 5.37 6.21 5.28
N ARG A 70 5.04 6.56 6.54
CA ARG A 70 5.62 7.74 7.21
C ARG A 70 7.14 7.66 7.27
N GLU A 71 7.69 6.50 7.64
CA GLU A 71 9.13 6.26 7.66
C GLU A 71 9.76 6.44 6.27
N SER A 72 9.14 5.88 5.23
CA SER A 72 9.65 6.02 3.86
C SER A 72 9.62 7.46 3.35
N LEU A 73 8.69 8.30 3.81
CA LEU A 73 8.68 9.72 3.49
C LEU A 73 9.75 10.47 4.29
N ALA A 74 9.86 10.17 5.59
CA ALA A 74 10.82 10.77 6.49
C ALA A 74 12.28 10.50 6.06
N SER A 75 12.60 9.28 5.60
CA SER A 75 13.92 8.91 5.10
C SER A 75 14.36 9.73 3.88
N ARG A 76 13.43 10.43 3.21
CA ARG A 76 13.65 11.31 2.07
C ARG A 76 13.52 12.79 2.41
N GLY A 77 13.32 13.12 3.69
CA GLY A 77 13.03 14.48 4.13
C GLY A 77 11.69 15.02 3.64
N LEU A 78 10.75 14.15 3.25
CA LEU A 78 9.43 14.55 2.78
C LEU A 78 8.42 14.59 3.94
N PRO A 79 7.61 15.66 4.06
CA PRO A 79 6.55 15.71 5.05
C PRO A 79 5.37 14.80 4.64
N VAL A 80 4.53 14.43 5.61
CA VAL A 80 3.29 13.69 5.35
C VAL A 80 2.21 14.69 4.91
N THR A 81 2.24 15.08 3.64
CA THR A 81 1.23 15.97 3.02
C THR A 81 0.55 15.30 1.83
N ALA A 82 -0.50 15.92 1.29
CA ALA A 82 -1.27 15.37 0.17
C ALA A 82 -0.41 14.98 -1.05
N VAL A 83 0.55 15.84 -1.43
CA VAL A 83 1.41 15.61 -2.61
C VAL A 83 2.34 14.38 -2.42
N PRO A 84 3.18 14.30 -1.37
CA PRO A 84 3.99 13.11 -1.09
C PRO A 84 3.18 11.83 -0.93
N LEU A 85 2.00 11.88 -0.30
CA LEU A 85 1.12 10.72 -0.15
C LEU A 85 0.54 10.26 -1.50
N ALA A 86 0.04 11.19 -2.32
CA ALA A 86 -0.49 10.88 -3.65
C ALA A 86 0.60 10.24 -4.53
N SER A 87 1.79 10.81 -4.52
CA SER A 87 2.92 10.29 -5.27
C SER A 87 3.39 8.93 -4.77
N TYR A 88 3.41 8.72 -3.46
CA TYR A 88 3.74 7.41 -2.88
C TYR A 88 2.73 6.35 -3.33
N GLY A 89 1.44 6.66 -3.24
CA GLY A 89 0.37 5.78 -3.72
C GLY A 89 0.48 5.46 -5.21
N SER A 90 0.76 6.46 -6.05
CA SER A 90 1.02 6.27 -7.48
C SER A 90 2.22 5.36 -7.76
N ALA A 91 3.31 5.52 -7.01
CA ALA A 91 4.49 4.68 -7.15
C ALA A 91 4.24 3.23 -6.70
N VAL A 92 3.40 3.02 -5.67
CA VAL A 92 2.93 1.69 -5.27
C VAL A 92 2.08 1.04 -6.37
N LEU A 93 1.13 1.78 -6.96
CA LEU A 93 0.33 1.30 -8.09
C LEU A 93 1.20 0.95 -9.31
N ALA A 94 2.18 1.79 -9.62
CA ALA A 94 3.13 1.53 -10.71
C ALA A 94 4.01 0.30 -10.45
N ALA A 95 4.42 0.07 -9.19
CA ALA A 95 5.13 -1.16 -8.81
C ALA A 95 4.24 -2.40 -8.96
N ALA A 96 2.98 -2.30 -8.53
CA ALA A 96 2.03 -3.40 -8.66
C ALA A 96 1.78 -3.79 -10.12
N ALA A 97 1.58 -2.79 -10.99
CA ALA A 97 1.43 -2.98 -12.43
C ALA A 97 2.66 -3.67 -13.06
N ARG A 98 3.88 -3.26 -12.70
CA ARG A 98 5.13 -3.90 -13.18
C ARG A 98 5.26 -5.35 -12.72
N MET A 99 4.70 -5.69 -11.56
CA MET A 99 4.68 -7.07 -11.05
C MET A 99 3.53 -7.91 -11.63
N GLY A 100 2.78 -7.39 -12.61
CA GLY A 100 1.64 -8.07 -13.20
C GLY A 100 0.45 -8.20 -12.25
N TRP A 101 0.46 -7.49 -11.12
CA TRP A 101 -0.65 -7.49 -10.20
C TRP A 101 -1.72 -6.53 -10.71
N GLN A 102 -2.90 -7.07 -10.98
CA GLN A 102 -4.12 -6.31 -11.19
C GLN A 102 -4.93 -6.38 -9.89
N PRO A 103 -5.40 -5.25 -9.34
CA PRO A 103 -6.31 -5.31 -8.20
C PRO A 103 -7.56 -6.09 -8.63
N PRO A 104 -7.98 -7.12 -7.88
CA PRO A 104 -9.32 -7.66 -8.06
C PRO A 104 -10.35 -6.57 -7.78
N ASP A 105 -11.57 -6.70 -8.31
CA ASP A 105 -12.67 -5.85 -7.84
C ASP A 105 -12.79 -6.03 -6.32
N ALA A 106 -12.70 -4.92 -5.60
CA ALA A 106 -12.55 -4.93 -4.14
C ALA A 106 -13.75 -5.56 -3.41
N ALA A 107 -14.91 -5.63 -4.09
CA ALA A 107 -16.12 -6.30 -3.64
C ALA A 107 -15.96 -7.82 -3.42
N ASP A 108 -15.03 -8.47 -4.14
CA ASP A 108 -14.80 -9.92 -4.06
C ASP A 108 -13.51 -10.30 -3.31
N LEU A 109 -12.83 -9.30 -2.72
CA LEU A 109 -11.57 -9.52 -2.02
C LEU A 109 -11.80 -10.09 -0.61
N ASP A 110 -11.23 -11.26 -0.35
CA ASP A 110 -11.00 -11.72 1.01
C ASP A 110 -9.88 -10.89 1.66
N TRP A 111 -10.28 -9.87 2.43
CA TRP A 111 -9.37 -8.97 3.13
C TRP A 111 -8.50 -9.65 4.20
N SER A 112 -8.87 -10.85 4.67
CA SER A 112 -7.98 -11.64 5.55
C SER A 112 -6.73 -12.14 4.80
N ARG A 113 -6.78 -12.13 3.47
CA ARG A 113 -5.69 -12.51 2.56
C ARG A 113 -5.18 -11.31 1.74
N ALA A 114 -5.45 -10.09 2.21
CA ALA A 114 -5.01 -8.86 1.57
C ALA A 114 -3.50 -8.90 1.29
N THR A 115 -3.13 -8.65 0.03
CA THR A 115 -1.72 -8.57 -0.36
C THR A 115 -1.06 -7.31 0.20
N TRP A 116 0.27 -7.26 0.17
CA TRP A 116 1.04 -6.08 0.56
C TRP A 116 0.57 -4.80 -0.17
N PHE A 117 0.20 -4.90 -1.46
CA PHE A 117 -0.30 -3.76 -2.24
C PHE A 117 -1.63 -3.23 -1.72
N HIS A 118 -2.56 -4.12 -1.38
CA HIS A 118 -3.84 -3.72 -0.75
C HIS A 118 -3.56 -2.98 0.56
N LEU A 119 -2.81 -3.61 1.48
CA LEU A 119 -2.50 -3.03 2.79
C LEU A 119 -1.78 -1.69 2.68
N ARG A 120 -0.82 -1.57 1.74
CA ARG A 120 -0.06 -0.33 1.54
C ARG A 120 -0.92 0.80 1.00
N LEU A 121 -1.79 0.53 0.03
CA LEU A 121 -2.69 1.54 -0.54
C LEU A 121 -3.79 1.95 0.47
N THR A 122 -4.35 0.99 1.21
CA THR A 122 -5.28 1.27 2.32
C THR A 122 -4.62 2.14 3.39
N ALA A 123 -3.36 1.88 3.73
CA ALA A 123 -2.61 2.72 4.67
C ALA A 123 -2.35 4.15 4.17
N VAL A 124 -2.13 4.35 2.86
CA VAL A 124 -2.05 5.70 2.28
C VAL A 124 -3.38 6.44 2.45
N CYS A 125 -4.51 5.77 2.21
CA CYS A 125 -5.85 6.31 2.43
C CYS A 125 -6.12 6.63 3.91
N ALA A 126 -5.69 5.76 4.83
CA ALA A 126 -5.80 5.99 6.28
C ALA A 126 -5.06 7.27 6.71
N LEU A 127 -3.82 7.45 6.22
CA LEU A 127 -3.06 8.67 6.46
C LEU A 127 -3.73 9.90 5.82
N ALA A 128 -4.22 9.78 4.59
CA ALA A 128 -4.89 10.89 3.93
C ALA A 128 -6.16 11.35 4.70
N ILE A 129 -6.95 10.43 5.28
CA ILE A 129 -8.05 10.78 6.17
C ILE A 129 -7.54 11.42 7.46
N ALA A 130 -6.54 10.80 8.12
CA ALA A 130 -6.03 11.27 9.40
C ALA A 130 -5.43 12.69 9.35
N TYR A 131 -4.96 13.12 8.17
CA TYR A 131 -4.39 14.44 7.92
C TYR A 131 -5.31 15.36 7.08
N ASP A 132 -6.58 14.98 6.87
CA ASP A 132 -7.61 15.79 6.21
C ASP A 132 -7.30 16.17 4.74
N TYR A 133 -6.81 15.18 3.97
CA TYR A 133 -6.47 15.29 2.55
C TYR A 133 -7.45 14.58 1.61
N LEU A 134 -8.59 14.09 2.11
CA LEU A 134 -9.60 13.34 1.37
C LEU A 134 -11.02 13.86 1.61
#